data_AF-A0A382MDX3-F1
#
_entry.id   AF-A0A382MDX3-F1
#
_cell.length_a   1.000
_cell.length_b   1.000
_cell.length_c   1.000
_cell.angle_alpha   90.00
_cell.angle_beta   90.00
_cell.angle_gamma   90.00
#
_symmetry.space_group_name_H-M   'P 1'
#
loop_
_entity.id
_entity.type
_entity.pdbx_description
1 polymer ?
#
loop_
_entity_poly.entity_id
_entity_poly.type
_entity_poly.pdbx_seq_one_letter_code
_entity_poly.pdbx_strand_id
1 'polypeptide(L)'
;AHLGGVLTMMFLLAQQLENQVFVATAALIYFSINLFKIPVYLKLNIISTQILLRILPFLPLIAVGTMLGVYLNRRTSAKMFTKIILAIVFLTGIRLIFK
;
A
#
# COMPACT_ATOMS: atom_id res chain seq x y z
N ALA A 1 -8.82 -6.18 -3.08
CA ALA A 1 -8.08 -6.46 -1.82
C ALA A 1 -8.60 -5.48 -0.81
N HIS A 2 -9.46 -5.91 0.12
CA HIS A 2 -10.21 -4.96 0.95
C HIS A 2 -9.99 -5.08 2.47
N LEU A 3 -9.43 -6.20 2.96
CA LEU A 3 -9.20 -6.41 4.41
C LEU A 3 -7.73 -6.69 4.78
N GLY A 4 -6.94 -7.24 3.86
CA GLY A 4 -5.52 -7.55 4.11
C GLY A 4 -4.66 -6.32 4.43
N GLY A 5 -5.10 -5.12 4.04
CA GLY A 5 -4.48 -3.84 4.40
C GLY A 5 -4.24 -3.71 5.90
N VAL A 6 -5.32 -3.80 6.67
CA VAL A 6 -5.31 -3.56 8.12
C VAL A 6 -4.50 -4.64 8.84
N LEU A 7 -4.70 -5.91 8.47
CA LEU A 7 -4.02 -7.04 9.09
C LEU A 7 -2.50 -6.96 8.93
N THR A 8 -2.02 -6.68 7.71
CA THR A 8 -0.57 -6.53 7.47
C THR A 8 0.00 -5.35 8.24
N MET A 9 -0.71 -4.20 8.29
CA MET A 9 -0.25 -3.03 9.04
C MET A 9 -0.16 -3.31 10.53
N MET A 10 -1.16 -3.97 11.13
CA MET A 10 -1.13 -4.37 12.54
C MET A 10 0.02 -5.35 12.82
N PHE A 11 0.20 -6.36 11.96
CA PHE A 11 1.28 -7.32 12.10
C PHE A 11 2.66 -6.65 12.04
N LEU A 12 2.91 -5.81 11.03
CA LEU A 12 4.18 -5.10 10.87
C LEU A 12 4.42 -4.08 11.98
N LEU A 13 3.37 -3.48 12.53
CA LEU A 13 3.50 -2.52 13.62
C LEU A 13 4.00 -3.19 14.90
N ALA A 14 3.56 -4.42 15.16
CA ALA A 14 4.06 -5.23 16.28
C ALA A 14 5.54 -5.60 16.15
N GLN A 15 6.12 -5.56 14.95
CA GLN A 15 7.54 -5.85 14.70
C GLN A 15 8.47 -4.68 15.07
N GLN A 16 7.94 -3.52 15.46
CA GLN A 16 8.73 -2.34 15.88
C GLN A 16 9.83 -1.91 14.89
N LEU A 17 9.56 -2.08 13.60
CA LEU A 17 10.49 -1.76 12.53
C LEU A 17 10.69 -0.25 12.38
N GLU A 18 11.86 0.15 11.91
CA GLU A 18 12.08 1.51 11.43
C GLU A 18 11.13 1.83 10.26
N ASN A 19 10.68 3.08 10.18
CA ASN A 19 9.69 3.54 9.18
C ASN A 19 10.04 3.13 7.74
N GLN A 20 11.32 3.19 7.37
CA GLN A 20 11.78 2.81 6.02
C GLN A 20 11.66 1.31 5.78
N VAL A 21 12.07 0.49 6.74
CA VAL A 21 11.98 -0.97 6.68
C VAL A 21 10.52 -1.41 6.70
N PHE A 22 9.68 -0.77 7.51
CA PHE A 22 8.24 -1.03 7.54
C PHE A 22 7.60 -0.81 6.16
N VAL A 23 7.83 0.37 5.55
CA VAL A 23 7.22 0.73 4.26
C VAL A 23 7.77 -0.16 3.13
N ALA A 24 9.07 -0.44 3.13
CA ALA A 24 9.67 -1.33 2.14
C ALA A 24 9.11 -2.76 2.24
N THR A 25 8.97 -3.29 3.46
CA THR A 25 8.41 -4.63 3.70
C THR A 25 6.96 -4.70 3.24
N ALA A 26 6.13 -3.72 3.64
CA ALA A 26 4.75 -3.65 3.19
C ALA A 26 4.65 -3.55 1.66
N ALA A 27 5.47 -2.72 1.03
CA ALA A 27 5.51 -2.58 -0.43
C ALA A 27 5.85 -3.90 -1.12
N LEU A 28 6.85 -4.64 -0.61
CA LEU A 28 7.25 -5.94 -1.17
C LEU A 28 6.15 -7.01 -1.00
N ILE A 29 5.49 -7.04 0.15
CA ILE A 29 4.35 -7.95 0.41
C ILE A 29 3.24 -7.69 -0.60
N TYR A 30 2.80 -6.43 -0.72
CA TYR A 30 1.71 -6.10 -1.65
C TYR A 30 2.11 -6.21 -3.11
N PHE A 31 3.34 -5.89 -3.47
CA PHE A 31 3.85 -6.12 -4.81
C PHE A 31 3.74 -7.61 -5.16
N SER A 32 4.23 -8.50 -4.31
CA SER A 32 4.17 -9.94 -4.49
C SER A 32 2.73 -10.43 -4.62
N ILE A 33 1.85 -10.02 -3.69
CA ILE A 33 0.42 -10.38 -3.72
C ILE A 33 -0.27 -9.90 -5.01
N ASN A 34 0.05 -8.69 -5.48
CA ASN A 34 -0.56 -8.16 -6.69
C ASN A 34 0.03 -8.80 -7.96
N LEU A 35 1.30 -9.19 -7.94
CA LEU A 35 1.94 -9.91 -9.03
C LEU A 35 1.22 -11.24 -9.30
N PHE A 36 0.88 -11.99 -8.25
CA PHE A 36 0.12 -13.24 -8.37
C PHE A 36 -1.28 -13.07 -8.96
N LYS A 37 -1.84 -11.85 -8.97
CA LYS A 37 -3.16 -11.61 -9.60
C LYS A 37 -3.08 -11.43 -11.10
N ILE A 38 -1.91 -11.10 -11.64
CA ILE A 38 -1.74 -10.80 -13.07
C ILE A 38 -2.24 -11.94 -13.97
N PRO A 39 -1.89 -13.23 -13.74
CA PRO A 39 -2.38 -14.32 -14.57
C PRO A 39 -3.91 -14.43 -14.58
N VAL A 40 -4.56 -14.22 -13.43
CA VAL A 40 -6.02 -14.24 -13.30
C VAL A 40 -6.64 -13.07 -14.07
N TYR A 41 -6.06 -11.88 -13.96
CA TYR A 41 -6.56 -10.69 -14.67
C TYR A 41 -6.37 -10.78 -16.19
N LEU A 42 -5.31 -11.42 -16.65
CA LEU A 42 -5.13 -11.74 -18.07
C LEU A 42 -6.19 -12.74 -18.55
N LYS A 43 -6.43 -13.83 -17.80
CA LYS A 43 -7.45 -14.83 -18.14
C LYS A 43 -8.86 -14.24 -18.20
N LEU A 44 -9.16 -13.28 -17.33
CA LEU A 44 -10.45 -12.59 -17.26
C LEU A 44 -10.57 -11.41 -18.26
N ASN A 45 -9.57 -11.17 -19.11
CA ASN A 45 -9.50 -10.01 -20.02
C ASN A 45 -9.66 -8.66 -19.32
N ILE A 46 -9.33 -8.58 -18.02
CA ILE A 46 -9.33 -7.33 -17.25
C ILE A 46 -8.12 -6.49 -17.63
N ILE A 47 -6.97 -7.11 -17.89
CA ILE A 47 -5.80 -6.45 -18.45
C ILE A 47 -5.86 -6.61 -19.97
N SER A 48 -6.08 -5.50 -20.68
CA SER A 48 -6.12 -5.44 -22.14
C SER A 48 -5.20 -4.33 -22.67
N THR A 49 -4.80 -4.41 -23.94
CA THR A 49 -3.93 -3.41 -24.58
C THR A 49 -4.52 -2.00 -24.52
N GLN A 50 -5.83 -1.84 -24.70
CA GLN A 50 -6.51 -0.55 -24.55
C GLN A 50 -6.37 0.03 -23.14
N ILE A 51 -6.50 -0.82 -22.10
CA ILE A 51 -6.34 -0.37 -20.70
C ILE A 51 -4.89 0.01 -20.45
N LEU A 52 -3.92 -0.79 -20.92
CA LEU A 52 -2.49 -0.50 -20.79
C LEU A 52 -2.12 0.86 -21.41
N LEU A 53 -2.61 1.15 -22.61
CA LEU A 53 -2.39 2.44 -23.27
C LEU A 53 -3.04 3.60 -22.51
N ARG A 54 -4.21 3.38 -21.90
CA ARG A 54 -4.90 4.40 -21.12
C ARG A 54 -4.18 4.73 -19.81
N ILE A 55 -3.53 3.75 -19.17
CA ILE A 55 -2.81 3.96 -17.91
C ILE A 55 -1.36 4.44 -18.11
N LEU A 56 -0.78 4.26 -19.29
CA LEU A 56 0.62 4.62 -19.58
C LEU A 56 0.97 6.09 -19.22
N PRO A 57 0.13 7.10 -19.53
CA PRO A 57 0.40 8.49 -19.17
C PRO A 57 0.41 8.75 -17.65
N PHE A 58 -0.09 7.83 -16.83
CA PHE A 58 -0.10 7.95 -15.37
C PHE A 58 1.21 7.45 -14.73
N LEU A 59 2.10 6.79 -15.48
CA LEU A 59 3.40 6.33 -14.94
C LEU A 59 4.23 7.47 -14.31
N PRO A 60 4.35 8.67 -14.91
CA PRO A 60 5.05 9.78 -14.27
C PRO A 60 4.42 10.20 -12.96
N LEU A 61 3.08 10.21 -12.87
CA LEU A 61 2.35 10.55 -11.66
C LEU A 61 2.62 9.54 -10.54
N ILE A 62 2.70 8.25 -10.88
CA ILE A 62 3.09 7.19 -9.95
C ILE A 62 4.51 7.45 -9.42
N ALA A 63 5.46 7.74 -10.31
CA ALA A 63 6.85 8.03 -9.92
C ALA A 63 6.93 9.24 -8.97
N VAL A 64 6.27 10.35 -9.31
CA VAL A 64 6.21 11.55 -8.45
C VAL A 64 5.57 11.23 -7.09
N GLY A 65 4.46 10.50 -7.08
CA GLY A 65 3.80 10.06 -5.84
C GLY A 65 4.70 9.18 -4.97
N THR A 66 5.44 8.24 -5.57
CA THR A 66 6.40 7.40 -4.85
C THR A 66 7.55 8.22 -4.27
N MET A 67 8.12 9.15 -5.03
CA MET A 67 9.20 10.03 -4.55
C MET A 67 8.74 10.92 -3.39
N LEU A 68 7.54 11.49 -3.49
CA LEU A 68 6.93 12.26 -2.39
C LEU A 68 6.72 11.38 -1.16
N GLY A 69 6.21 10.16 -1.33
CA GLY A 69 6.04 9.21 -0.24
C GLY A 69 7.36 8.87 0.47
N VAL A 70 8.44 8.62 -0.30
CA VAL A 70 9.77 8.36 0.25
C VAL A 70 10.31 9.58 1.01
N TYR A 71 10.17 10.78 0.43
CA TYR A 71 10.58 12.03 1.05
C TYR A 71 9.88 12.27 2.39
N LEU A 72 8.55 12.11 2.44
CA LEU A 72 7.77 12.26 3.67
C LEU A 72 8.12 11.20 4.70
N ASN A 73 8.29 9.94 4.28
CA ASN A 73 8.65 8.85 5.18
C ASN A 73 9.99 9.10 5.90
N ARG A 74 10.99 9.62 5.17
CA ARG A 74 12.30 9.97 5.74
C ARG A 74 12.24 11.12 6.75
N ARG A 75 11.28 12.02 6.63
CA ARG A 75 11.11 13.17 7.55
C ARG A 75 10.18 12.88 8.73
N THR A 76 9.49 11.74 8.72
CA THR A 76 8.55 11.38 9.78
C THR A 76 9.30 10.69 10.91
N SER A 77 9.12 11.15 12.15
CA SER A 77 9.70 10.47 13.32
C SER A 77 9.00 9.14 13.58
N ALA A 78 9.70 8.16 14.17
CA ALA A 78 9.12 6.85 14.49
C ALA A 78 7.84 6.96 15.35
N LYS A 79 7.84 7.86 16.35
CA LYS A 79 6.65 8.11 17.19
C LYS A 79 5.46 8.63 16.38
N MET A 80 5.70 9.58 15.46
CA MET A 80 4.63 10.13 14.63
C MET A 80 4.12 9.10 13.63
N PHE A 81 5.02 8.32 13.03
CA PHE A 81 4.68 7.25 12.10
C PHE A 81 3.74 6.22 12.76
N THR A 82 4.12 5.70 13.92
CA THR A 82 3.28 4.75 14.68
C THR A 82 1.91 5.35 15.02
N LYS A 83 1.85 6.62 15.46
CA LYS A 83 0.58 7.29 15.75
C LYS A 83 -0.32 7.40 14.50
N ILE A 84 0.25 7.75 13.35
CA ILE A 84 -0.49 7.85 12.09
C ILE A 84 -1.06 6.49 11.70
N ILE A 85 -0.24 5.43 11.72
CA ILE A 85 -0.69 4.08 11.38
C ILE A 85 -1.80 3.61 12.33
N LEU A 86 -1.63 3.79 13.65
CA LEU A 86 -2.65 3.44 14.64
C LEU A 86 -3.96 4.22 14.44
N ALA A 87 -3.89 5.52 14.14
CA ALA A 87 -5.06 6.33 13.85
C ALA A 87 -5.81 5.80 12.61
N ILE A 88 -5.09 5.46 11.53
CA ILE A 88 -5.69 4.88 10.32
C ILE A 88 -6.33 3.52 10.62
N VAL A 89 -5.64 2.65 11.35
CA VAL A 89 -6.16 1.33 11.76
C VAL A 89 -7.43 1.48 12.60
N PHE A 90 -7.41 2.39 13.57
CA PHE A 90 -8.56 2.68 14.43
C PHE A 90 -9.76 3.19 13.64
N LEU A 91 -9.56 4.19 12.76
CA LEU A 91 -10.62 4.72 11.89
C LEU A 91 -11.17 3.64 10.94
N THR A 92 -10.30 2.77 10.44
CA THR A 92 -10.73 1.65 9.60
C THR A 92 -11.54 0.62 10.40
N GLY A 93 -11.14 0.35 11.65
CA GLY A 93 -11.90 -0.49 12.58
C GLY A 93 -13.29 0.06 12.88
N ILE A 94 -13.40 1.36 13.18
CA ILE A 94 -14.69 2.06 13.32
C ILE A 94 -15.53 1.87 12.07
N ARG A 95 -14.95 2.14 10.89
CA ARG A 95 -15.66 1.99 9.62
C ARG A 95 -16.15 0.55 9.39
N LEU A 96 -15.44 -0.46 9.85
CA LEU A 96 -15.86 -1.87 9.72
C LEU A 96 -17.01 -2.24 10.66
N ILE A 97 -17.14 -1.57 11.80
CA ILE A 97 -18.26 -1.80 12.74
C ILE A 97 -19.55 -1.15 12.22
N PHE A 98 -19.45 0.05 11.66
CA PHE A 98 -20.60 0.83 11.19
C PHE A 98 -20.95 0.60 9.71
N LYS A 99 -20.33 -0.37 9.05
CA LYS A 99 -20.58 -0.74 7.66
C LYS A 99 -21.11 -2.16 7.60
#